data_AF-A0A2E9KW87-F1
#
_entry.id   AF-A0A2E9KW87-F1
#
_cell.length_a   1.000
_cell.length_b   1.000
_cell.length_c   1.000
_cell.angle_alpha   90.00
_cell.angle_beta   90.00
_cell.angle_gamma   90.00
#
_symmetry.space_group_name_H-M   'P 1'
#
loop_
_entity.id
_entity.type
_entity.pdbx_description
1 polymer ?
#
loop_
_entity_poly.entity_id
_entity_poly.type
_entity_poly.pdbx_seq_one_letter_code
_entity_poly.pdbx_strand_id
1 'polypeptide(L)' 'MDNENKIEINKRMVGKTVLVLDNDSDWTGVVSGVLDASTFQILDNKGNNKPVDIFDVRSL' A
#
# COMPACT_ATOMS: atom_id res chain seq x y z
N MET A 1 12.47 -2.91 -17.07
CA MET A 1 11.98 -3.47 -15.81
C MET A 1 10.54 -3.89 -16.04
N ASP A 2 10.33 -5.19 -16.16
CA ASP A 2 9.04 -5.82 -16.40
C ASP A 2 8.12 -5.64 -15.19
N ASN A 3 6.81 -5.53 -15.43
CA ASN A 3 5.81 -5.28 -14.37
C ASN A 3 5.82 -6.36 -13.27
N GLU A 4 6.16 -7.60 -13.63
CA GLU A 4 6.25 -8.73 -12.68
C GLU A 4 7.33 -8.49 -11.62
N ASN A 5 8.50 -7.98 -12.03
CA ASN A 5 9.58 -7.64 -11.10
C ASN A 5 9.16 -6.54 -10.12
N LYS A 6 8.36 -5.57 -10.57
CA LYS A 6 7.85 -4.50 -9.69
C LYS A 6 6.90 -5.07 -8.64
N ILE A 7 6.00 -5.97 -9.02
CA ILE A 7 5.06 -6.62 -8.10
C ILE A 7 5.83 -7.42 -7.03
N GLU A 8 6.86 -8.17 -7.41
CA GLU A 8 7.68 -8.93 -6.44
C GLU A 8 8.45 -8.04 -5.46
N ILE A 9 9.00 -6.91 -5.93
CA ILE A 9 9.64 -5.93 -5.05
C ILE A 9 8.61 -5.33 -4.10
N ASN A 10 7.46 -4.92 -4.62
CA ASN A 10 6.36 -4.34 -3.86
C ASN A 10 5.81 -5.29 -2.81
N LYS A 11 5.79 -6.61 -3.07
CA LYS A 11 5.37 -7.63 -2.10
C LYS A 11 6.22 -7.64 -0.82
N ARG A 12 7.45 -7.11 -0.85
CA ARG A 12 8.29 -6.93 0.35
C ARG A 12 7.75 -5.89 1.34
N MET A 13 6.76 -5.09 0.94
CA MET A 13 6.07 -4.14 1.80
C MET A 13 4.91 -4.77 2.56
N VAL A 14 4.44 -5.96 2.18
CA VAL A 14 3.33 -6.65 2.86
C VAL A 14 3.69 -6.89 4.33
N GLY A 15 2.76 -6.55 5.22
CA GLY A 15 2.90 -6.60 6.67
C GLY A 15 3.48 -5.34 7.30
N LYS A 16 3.97 -4.36 6.51
CA LYS A 16 4.49 -3.10 7.05
C LYS A 16 3.36 -2.11 7.33
N THR A 17 3.48 -1.40 8.44
CA THR A 17 2.67 -0.21 8.71
C THR A 17 3.18 0.96 7.87
N VAL A 18 2.25 1.68 7.26
CA VAL A 18 2.53 2.83 6.39
C VAL A 18 1.56 3.98 6.71
N LEU A 19 1.98 5.19 6.37
CA LEU A 19 1.11 6.35 6.29
C LEU A 19 0.58 6.48 4.86
N VAL A 20 -0.72 6.62 4.71
CA VAL A 20 -1.41 6.87 3.45
C VAL A 20 -1.79 8.35 3.40
N LEU A 21 -1.37 9.02 2.34
CA LEU A 21 -1.75 10.39 2.04
C LEU A 21 -3.13 10.37 1.38
N ASP A 22 -4.08 11.09 1.96
CA ASP A 22 -5.45 11.20 1.42
C ASP A 22 -5.86 12.68 1.43
N ASN A 23 -6.73 13.08 0.51
CA ASN A 23 -7.07 14.49 0.31
C ASN A 23 -7.77 15.11 1.54
N ASP A 24 -8.53 14.30 2.28
CA ASP A 24 -9.24 14.75 3.48
C ASP A 24 -8.36 14.69 4.74
N SER A 25 -7.70 13.56 4.97
CA SER A 25 -6.84 13.34 6.13
C SER A 25 -5.97 12.10 5.93
N ASP A 26 -4.67 12.28 6.12
CA ASP A 26 -3.72 11.17 6.14
C ASP A 26 -4.12 10.15 7.21
N TRP A 27 -3.91 8.87 6.92
CA TRP A 27 -4.27 7.78 7.82
C TRP A 27 -3.22 6.67 7.80
N THR A 28 -3.14 5.91 8.89
CA THR A 28 -2.21 4.79 8.99
C THR A 28 -2.91 3.47 8.70
N GLY A 29 -2.20 2.58 8.02
CA GLY A 29 -2.68 1.24 7.70
C GLY A 29 -1.53 0.25 7.57
N VAL A 30 -1.88 -1.02 7.36
CA VAL A 30 -0.91 -2.09 7.11
C VAL A 30 -1.05 -2.57 5.69
N VAL A 31 0.05 -2.65 4.93
CA VAL A 31 0.01 -3.22 3.58
C VAL A 31 -0.37 -4.70 3.69
N SER A 32 -1.56 -5.06 3.26
CA SER A 32 -2.06 -6.44 3.29
C SER A 32 -1.77 -7.19 2.00
N GLY A 33 -1.52 -6.48 0.91
CA GLY A 33 -1.22 -7.09 -0.39
C GLY A 33 -0.76 -6.08 -1.45
N VAL A 34 -0.48 -6.60 -2.63
CA VAL A 34 -0.16 -5.83 -3.84
C VAL A 34 -1.14 -6.27 -4.92
N LEU A 35 -1.96 -5.35 -5.41
CA LEU A 35 -2.94 -5.64 -6.46
C LEU A 35 -2.28 -5.61 -7.84
N ASP A 36 -1.40 -4.63 -8.06
CA ASP A 36 -0.65 -4.47 -9.30
C ASP A 36 0.67 -3.71 -9.06
N ALA A 37 1.38 -3.36 -10.13
CA ALA A 37 2.70 -2.72 -10.05
C ALA A 37 2.70 -1.32 -9.39
N SER A 38 1.54 -0.66 -9.30
CA SER A 38 1.34 0.69 -8.77
C SER A 38 0.26 0.77 -7.69
N THR A 39 -0.38 -0.34 -7.33
CA THR A 39 -1.47 -0.34 -6.33
C THR A 39 -1.19 -1.31 -5.20
N PHE A 40 -1.15 -0.79 -3.98
CA PHE A 40 -1.18 -1.57 -2.75
C PHE A 40 -2.60 -1.85 -2.29
N GLN A 41 -2.79 -2.99 -1.64
CA GLN A 41 -3.95 -3.25 -0.80
C GLN A 41 -3.55 -2.94 0.64
N ILE A 42 -4.21 -1.97 1.27
CA ILE A 42 -3.92 -1.54 2.63
C ILE A 42 -5.11 -1.85 3.54
N LEU A 43 -4.84 -2.52 4.66
CA LEU A 43 -5.78 -2.75 5.73
C LEU A 43 -5.83 -1.51 6.62
N ASP A 44 -6.99 -0.87 6.68
CA ASP A 44 -7.22 0.26 7.58
C ASP A 44 -7.44 -0.20 9.03
N ASN A 45 -7.43 0.76 9.97
CA ASN A 45 -7.66 0.51 11.40
C ASN A 45 -9.08 -0.01 11.72
N LYS A 46 -10.00 -0.02 10.74
CA LYS A 46 -11.35 -0.56 10.85
C LYS A 46 -11.43 -1.99 10.29
N GLY A 47 -10.32 -2.55 9.80
CA GLY A 47 -10.24 -3.89 9.23
C GLY A 47 -10.70 -3.98 7.78
N ASN A 48 -10.82 -2.87 7.07
CA ASN A 48 -11.21 -2.86 5.66
C ASN A 48 -9.97 -2.78 4.76
N ASN A 49 -9.99 -3.54 3.66
CA ASN A 49 -8.97 -3.42 2.62
C ASN A 49 -9.33 -2.29 1.65
N LYS A 50 -8.41 -1.35 1.47
CA LYS A 50 -8.51 -0.25 0.51
C LYS A 50 -7.40 -0.35 -0.54
N PRO A 51 -7.72 -0.22 -1.84
CA PRO A 51 -6.71 -0.02 -2.87
C PRO A 51 -6.13 1.39 -2.72
N VAL A 52 -4.81 1.51 -2.71
CA VAL A 52 -4.08 2.76 -2.55
C VAL A 52 -2.92 2.80 -3.53
N ASP A 53 -2.72 3.92 -4.20
CA ASP A 53 -1.59 4.11 -5.10
C ASP A 53 -0.27 4.13 -4.31
N ILE A 54 0.77 3.46 -4.83
CA ILE A 54 2.10 3.44 -4.20
C ILE A 54 2.68 4.85 -3.98
N PHE A 55 2.30 5.83 -4.82
CA PHE A 55 2.78 7.21 -4.73
C PHE A 55 2.16 7.98 -3.55
N ASP A 56 1.03 7.50 -3.04
CA ASP A 56 0.35 8.05 -1.86
C ASP A 56 0.77 7.36 -0.56
N VAL A 57 1.72 6.41 -0.62
CA VAL A 57 2.20 5.67 0.54
C VAL A 57 3.55 6.19 1.01
N ARG A 58 3.69 6.36 2.33
CA ARG A 58 4.94 6.74 3.00
C ARG A 58 5.28 5.72 4.09
N SER A 59 6.55 5.31 4.14
CA SER A 59 7.06 4.52 5.26
C SER A 59 7.09 5.37 6.52
N LEU A 60 6.70 4.77 7.65
CA LEU A 60 6.92 5.31 9.00
C LEU A 60 8.34 5.02 9.49
#